data_AF-A0A6G2DE74-F1
#
_entry.id   AF-A0A6G2DE74-F1
#
_cell.length_a   1.000
_cell.length_b   1.000
_cell.length_c   1.000
_cell.angle_alpha   90.00
_cell.angle_beta   90.00
_cell.angle_gamma   90.00
#
_symmetry.space_group_name_H-M   'P 1'
#
loop_
_entity.id
_entity.type
_entity.pdbx_description
1 polymer ?
#
loop_
_entity_poly.entity_id
_entity_poly.type
_entity_poly.pdbx_seq_one_letter_code
_entity_poly.pdbx_strand_id
1 'polypeptide(L)'
;ALPTKYPLDPENPADVRAAELEDIIHNKFILDATYLGRYSAETMEGVNHILSVNGGSLDLREEDFTALEAAKDLNDFLGINYYMSDWMEAFDGETEIIHNGKGKKGSSKYQIKGVGRRVAPDYVPRTDWDW
;
A
#
# COMPACT_ATOMS: atom_id res chain seq x y z
N ALA A 1 2.14 7.50 -7.09
CA ALA A 1 3.45 6.85 -7.23
C ALA A 1 3.25 5.35 -7.02
N LEU A 2 4.07 4.49 -7.61
CA LEU A 2 4.01 3.03 -7.39
C LEU A 2 5.28 2.56 -6.68
N PRO A 3 5.52 2.96 -5.41
CA PRO A 3 6.68 2.52 -4.65
C PRO A 3 6.54 1.04 -4.31
N THR A 4 7.61 0.27 -4.47
CA THR A 4 7.62 -1.13 -4.04
C THR A 4 7.58 -1.21 -2.52
N LYS A 5 6.76 -2.14 -2.01
CA LYS A 5 6.66 -2.46 -0.59
C LYS A 5 7.39 -3.77 -0.34
N TYR A 6 8.44 -3.73 0.48
CA TYR A 6 9.20 -4.90 0.87
C TYR A 6 8.86 -5.31 2.30
N PRO A 7 8.88 -6.61 2.66
CA PRO A 7 8.94 -7.01 4.05
C PRO A 7 10.28 -6.56 4.66
N LEU A 8 10.28 -6.13 5.92
CA LEU A 8 11.51 -5.82 6.65
C LEU A 8 12.37 -7.08 6.79
N ASP A 9 11.77 -8.17 7.25
CA ASP A 9 12.34 -9.52 7.21
C ASP A 9 11.57 -10.41 6.21
N PRO A 10 12.17 -10.79 5.06
CA PRO A 10 11.51 -11.63 4.07
C PRO A 10 11.27 -13.07 4.54
N GLU A 11 11.94 -13.53 5.61
CA GLU A 11 11.72 -14.86 6.20
C GLU A 11 10.59 -14.84 7.25
N ASN A 12 10.14 -13.66 7.67
CA ASN A 12 9.03 -13.49 8.60
C ASN A 12 7.69 -13.35 7.83
N PRO A 13 6.79 -14.36 7.90
CA PRO A 13 5.52 -14.31 7.19
C PRO A 13 4.62 -13.13 7.58
N ALA A 14 4.76 -12.61 8.81
CA ALA A 14 3.98 -11.47 9.26
C ALA A 14 4.42 -10.17 8.56
N ASP A 15 5.73 -10.00 8.33
CA ASP A 15 6.26 -8.85 7.59
C ASP A 15 5.92 -8.95 6.10
N VAL A 16 5.94 -10.17 5.53
CA VAL A 16 5.47 -10.43 4.16
C VAL A 16 4.02 -10.02 4.01
N ARG A 17 3.16 -10.39 4.96
CA ARG A 17 1.75 -9.99 4.95
C ARG A 17 1.56 -8.49 5.14
N ALA A 18 2.37 -7.85 6.00
CA ALA A 18 2.34 -6.41 6.18
C ALA A 18 2.70 -5.65 4.89
N ALA A 19 3.72 -6.12 4.16
CA ALA A 19 4.11 -5.58 2.87
C ALA A 19 3.02 -5.77 1.80
N GLU A 20 2.39 -6.94 1.77
CA GLU A 20 1.27 -7.24 0.86
C GLU A 20 0.07 -6.31 1.08
N LEU A 21 -0.38 -6.14 2.33
CA LEU A 21 -1.51 -5.28 2.65
C LEU A 21 -1.21 -3.80 2.36
N GLU A 22 0.01 -3.35 2.63
CA GLU A 22 0.48 -2.01 2.28
C GLU A 22 0.52 -1.80 0.76
N ASP A 23 0.95 -2.81 -0.01
CA ASP A 23 0.93 -2.79 -1.47
C ASP A 23 -0.49 -2.75 -2.02
N ILE A 24 -1.43 -3.47 -1.39
CA ILE A 24 -2.86 -3.42 -1.72
C ILE A 24 -3.41 -1.99 -1.59
N ILE A 25 -3.09 -1.30 -0.50
CA ILE A 25 -3.56 0.07 -0.24
C ILE A 25 -3.04 1.05 -1.31
N HIS A 26 -1.77 0.96 -1.69
CA HIS A 26 -1.11 2.00 -2.49
C HIS A 26 -1.04 1.69 -3.99
N ASN A 27 -0.98 0.41 -4.34
CA ASN A 27 -0.61 -0.04 -5.68
C ASN A 27 -1.65 -1.01 -6.25
N LYS A 28 -1.83 -2.18 -5.63
CA LYS A 28 -2.56 -3.31 -6.23
C LYS A 28 -4.03 -3.01 -6.49
N PHE A 29 -4.72 -2.31 -5.58
CA PHE A 29 -6.13 -1.97 -5.78
C PHE A 29 -6.35 -1.15 -7.06
N ILE A 30 -5.48 -0.18 -7.34
CA ILE A 30 -5.55 0.66 -8.54
C ILE A 30 -5.07 -0.11 -9.77
N LEU A 31 -3.99 -0.88 -9.67
CA LEU A 31 -3.47 -1.68 -10.79
C LEU A 31 -4.47 -2.75 -11.25
N ASP A 32 -5.14 -3.41 -10.31
CA ASP A 32 -6.21 -4.37 -10.60
C ASP A 32 -7.35 -3.69 -11.38
N ALA A 33 -7.86 -2.54 -10.91
CA ALA A 33 -8.87 -1.78 -11.65
C ALA A 33 -8.39 -1.35 -13.06
N THR A 34 -7.11 -0.96 -13.17
CA THR A 34 -6.51 -0.48 -14.42
C THR A 34 -6.41 -1.56 -15.49
N TYR A 35 -6.08 -2.80 -15.12
CA TYR A 35 -5.73 -3.85 -16.07
C TYR A 35 -6.59 -5.11 -16.03
N LEU A 36 -7.28 -5.37 -14.92
CA LEU A 36 -8.20 -6.51 -14.79
C LEU A 36 -9.67 -6.12 -14.99
N GLY A 37 -9.97 -4.82 -15.00
CA GLY A 37 -11.35 -4.31 -15.03
C GLY A 37 -12.14 -4.59 -13.75
N ARG A 38 -11.50 -5.15 -12.72
CA ARG A 38 -12.08 -5.67 -11.49
C ARG A 38 -11.01 -5.79 -10.41
N TYR A 39 -11.41 -6.07 -9.18
CA TYR A 39 -10.47 -6.39 -8.11
C TYR A 39 -10.26 -7.91 -8.01
N SER A 40 -9.02 -8.36 -7.90
CA SER A 40 -8.70 -9.77 -7.66
C SER A 40 -9.20 -10.25 -6.29
N ALA A 41 -9.28 -11.57 -6.11
CA ALA A 41 -9.74 -12.16 -4.86
C ALA A 41 -8.80 -11.79 -3.69
N GLU A 42 -7.50 -11.78 -3.96
CA GLU A 42 -6.45 -11.40 -3.01
C GLU A 42 -6.57 -9.93 -2.62
N THR A 43 -6.79 -9.03 -3.59
CA THR A 43 -7.03 -7.60 -3.32
C THR A 43 -8.27 -7.40 -2.45
N MET A 44 -9.38 -8.04 -2.78
CA MET A 44 -10.62 -7.89 -2.00
C MET A 44 -10.51 -8.52 -0.61
N GLU A 45 -9.79 -9.62 -0.44
CA GLU A 45 -9.51 -10.20 0.87
C GLU A 45 -8.71 -9.23 1.75
N GLY A 46 -7.62 -8.65 1.23
CA GLY A 46 -6.84 -7.66 1.95
C GLY A 46 -7.61 -6.39 2.30
N VAL A 47 -8.40 -5.86 1.36
CA VAL A 47 -9.27 -4.69 1.59
C VAL A 47 -10.31 -4.99 2.67
N ASN A 48 -10.97 -6.14 2.61
CA ASN A 48 -11.96 -6.55 3.61
C ASN A 48 -11.33 -6.71 4.99
N HIS A 49 -10.14 -7.31 5.08
CA HIS A 49 -9.37 -7.39 6.32
C HIS A 49 -9.11 -5.99 6.89
N ILE A 50 -8.56 -5.08 6.09
CA ILE A 50 -8.25 -3.70 6.52
C ILE A 50 -9.50 -2.97 7.03
N LEU A 51 -10.61 -3.03 6.30
CA LEU A 51 -11.87 -2.39 6.67
C LEU A 51 -12.52 -3.03 7.90
N SER A 52 -12.37 -4.35 8.08
CA SER A 52 -12.90 -5.04 9.27
C SER A 52 -12.22 -4.58 10.55
N VAL A 53 -10.92 -4.24 10.49
CA VAL A 53 -10.12 -3.80 11.64
C VAL A 53 -10.28 -2.31 11.91
N ASN A 54 -10.39 -1.49 10.86
CA ASN A 54 -10.38 -0.02 10.96
C ASN A 54 -11.77 0.62 10.83
N GLY A 55 -12.78 -0.17 10.44
CA GLY A 55 -14.12 0.31 10.11
C GLY A 55 -14.20 0.90 8.69
N GLY A 56 -15.40 0.89 8.13
CA GLY A 56 -15.69 1.43 6.80
C GLY A 56 -16.38 0.42 5.88
N SER A 57 -16.85 0.91 4.74
CA SER A 57 -17.45 0.10 3.68
C SER A 57 -17.18 0.73 2.33
N LEU A 58 -17.30 -0.06 1.26
CA LEU A 58 -17.19 0.40 -0.11
C LEU A 58 -18.57 0.36 -0.79
N ASP A 59 -18.90 1.40 -1.53
CA ASP A 59 -20.01 1.41 -2.49
C ASP A 59 -19.41 1.05 -3.86
N LEU A 60 -19.54 -0.22 -4.26
CA LEU A 60 -19.03 -0.76 -5.52
C LEU A 60 -20.23 -1.22 -6.35
N ARG A 61 -20.50 -0.54 -7.46
CA ARG A 61 -21.69 -0.78 -8.26
C ARG A 61 -21.39 -1.56 -9.53
N GLU A 62 -22.39 -2.25 -10.07
CA GLU A 62 -22.21 -3.03 -11.31
C GLU A 62 -21.82 -2.13 -12.50
N GLU A 63 -22.33 -0.90 -12.55
CA GLU A 63 -21.97 0.08 -13.56
C GLU A 63 -20.50 0.52 -13.47
N ASP A 64 -19.91 0.53 -12.27
CA ASP A 64 -18.50 0.88 -12.08
C ASP A 64 -17.61 -0.19 -12.74
N PHE A 65 -17.90 -1.47 -12.48
CA PHE A 65 -17.17 -2.58 -13.10
C PHE A 65 -17.42 -2.69 -14.60
N THR A 66 -18.60 -2.31 -15.08
CA THR A 66 -18.87 -2.20 -16.52
C THR A 66 -17.93 -1.19 -17.17
N ALA A 67 -17.73 -0.03 -16.53
CA ALA A 67 -16.82 0.99 -17.03
C ALA A 67 -15.34 0.55 -16.95
N LEU A 68 -14.93 -0.08 -15.85
CA LEU A 68 -13.56 -0.59 -15.68
C LEU A 68 -13.21 -1.68 -16.69
N GLU A 69 -14.08 -2.68 -16.87
CA GLU A 69 -13.88 -3.78 -17.83
C GLU A 69 -13.83 -3.26 -19.27
N ALA A 70 -14.63 -2.23 -19.62
CA ALA A 70 -14.59 -1.62 -20.95
C ALA A 70 -13.26 -0.92 -21.25
N ALA A 71 -12.54 -0.43 -20.23
CA ALA A 71 -11.33 0.37 -20.39
C ALA A 71 -10.01 -0.40 -20.17
N LYS A 72 -10.04 -1.59 -19.55
CA LYS A 72 -8.84 -2.28 -19.05
C LYS A 72 -7.75 -2.54 -20.10
N ASP A 73 -8.12 -2.75 -21.36
CA ASP A 73 -7.19 -3.02 -22.48
C ASP A 73 -6.94 -1.79 -23.37
N LEU A 74 -7.44 -0.59 -22.98
CA LEU A 74 -7.32 0.64 -23.77
C LEU A 74 -6.12 1.51 -23.38
N ASN A 75 -5.38 1.14 -22.33
CA ASN A 75 -4.19 1.89 -21.91
C ASN A 75 -3.01 1.58 -22.84
N ASP A 76 -2.58 2.56 -23.63
CA ASP A 76 -1.42 2.43 -24.53
C ASP A 76 -0.07 2.42 -23.81
N PHE A 77 0.01 3.00 -22.61
CA PHE A 77 1.22 3.05 -21.80
C PHE A 77 0.89 3.13 -20.30
N LEU A 78 1.88 2.81 -19.46
CA LEU A 78 1.84 3.00 -18.01
C LEU A 78 2.87 4.05 -17.59
N GLY A 79 2.41 5.15 -16.99
CA GLY A 79 3.30 6.11 -16.34
C GLY A 79 3.62 5.69 -14.91
N ILE A 80 4.88 5.33 -14.63
CA ILE A 80 5.31 4.97 -13.28
C ILE A 80 6.06 6.14 -12.64
N ASN A 81 5.42 6.79 -11.67
CA ASN A 81 6.10 7.74 -10.80
C ASN A 81 6.70 6.95 -9.62
N TYR A 82 8.03 6.97 -9.50
CA TYR A 82 8.77 6.26 -8.47
C TYR A 82 9.85 7.17 -7.88
N TYR A 83 9.98 7.16 -6.55
CA TYR A 83 10.95 7.98 -5.81
C TYR A 83 11.75 7.14 -4.81
N MET A 84 11.06 6.30 -4.03
CA MET A 84 11.62 5.45 -2.98
C MET A 84 10.82 4.15 -2.85
N SER A 85 11.33 3.21 -2.08
CA SER A 85 10.62 2.02 -1.62
C SER A 85 10.34 2.11 -0.11
N ASP A 86 9.38 1.31 0.37
CA ASP A 86 9.06 1.21 1.80
C ASP A 86 9.32 -0.22 2.30
N TRP A 87 9.79 -0.36 3.54
CA TRP A 87 9.93 -1.66 4.22
C TRP A 87 8.91 -1.75 5.35
N MET A 88 8.16 -2.84 5.36
CA MET A 88 7.03 -3.06 6.27
C MET A 88 7.39 -4.13 7.31
N GLU A 89 7.12 -3.80 8.56
CA GLU A 89 7.18 -4.73 9.68
C GLU A 89 5.77 -4.92 10.24
N ALA A 90 5.43 -6.14 10.64
CA ALA A 90 4.19 -6.42 11.34
C ALA A 90 4.07 -5.59 12.62
N PHE A 91 2.87 -5.07 12.88
CA PHE A 91 2.61 -4.18 14.01
C PHE A 91 1.17 -4.34 14.49
N ASP A 92 1.00 -4.54 15.80
CA ASP A 92 -0.29 -4.85 16.46
C ASP A 92 -0.90 -3.66 17.21
N GLY A 93 -0.23 -2.51 17.26
CA GLY A 93 -0.72 -1.31 17.93
C GLY A 93 -1.68 -0.46 17.10
N GLU A 94 -2.04 0.70 17.65
CA GLU A 94 -2.96 1.65 17.02
C GLU A 94 -2.31 2.44 15.87
N THR A 95 -3.15 2.86 14.91
CA THR A 95 -2.75 3.68 13.77
C THR A 95 -2.21 5.04 14.22
N GLU A 96 -1.05 5.43 13.69
CA GLU A 96 -0.46 6.76 13.88
C GLU A 96 0.37 7.13 12.64
N ILE A 97 0.13 8.32 12.08
CA ILE A 97 0.85 8.82 10.91
C ILE A 97 1.32 10.25 11.19
N ILE A 98 2.63 10.47 11.08
CA ILE A 98 3.28 11.77 11.23
C ILE A 98 4.06 12.05 9.95
N HIS A 99 3.73 13.15 9.28
CA HIS A 99 4.40 13.59 8.08
C HIS A 99 5.58 14.52 8.40
N ASN A 100 6.78 14.20 7.91
CA ASN A 100 7.93 15.09 7.97
C ASN A 100 7.87 16.16 6.87
N GLY A 101 7.21 17.29 7.18
CA GLY A 101 7.12 18.43 6.25
C GLY A 101 8.27 19.45 6.39
N LYS A 102 9.15 19.30 7.38
CA LYS A 102 10.17 20.31 7.74
C LYS A 102 11.61 19.88 7.48
N GLY A 103 11.85 18.69 6.94
CA GLY A 103 13.20 18.14 6.79
C GLY A 103 13.84 17.84 8.13
N LYS A 104 13.07 17.39 9.14
CA LYS A 104 13.62 16.93 10.41
C LYS A 104 13.79 15.42 10.35
N LYS A 105 14.99 14.97 9.97
CA LYS A 105 15.32 13.55 9.83
C LYS A 105 14.86 12.72 11.04
N GLY A 106 14.18 11.60 10.78
CA GLY A 106 13.62 10.68 11.76
C GLY A 106 12.31 11.14 12.39
N SER A 107 11.66 12.19 11.87
CA SER A 107 10.36 12.65 12.39
C SER A 107 9.15 12.02 11.71
N SER A 108 9.34 11.34 10.56
CA SER A 108 8.26 10.60 9.92
C SER A 108 7.86 9.39 10.77
N LYS A 109 6.56 9.12 10.83
CA LYS A 109 6.01 7.91 11.43
C LYS A 109 4.85 7.41 10.59
N TYR A 110 4.80 6.11 10.35
CA TYR A 110 3.72 5.49 9.61
C TYR A 110 3.46 4.10 10.18
N GLN A 111 2.32 3.93 10.82
CA GLN A 111 1.83 2.65 11.31
C GLN A 111 0.31 2.60 11.17
N ILE A 112 -0.21 1.50 10.65
CA ILE A 112 -1.64 1.28 10.46
C ILE A 112 -2.02 -0.03 11.15
N LYS A 113 -3.03 0.05 12.01
CA LYS A 113 -3.58 -1.09 12.74
C LYS A 113 -4.09 -2.16 11.78
N GLY A 114 -3.67 -3.40 12.00
CA GLY A 114 -4.02 -4.54 11.15
C GLY A 114 -3.27 -4.60 9.82
N VAL A 115 -2.33 -3.67 9.55
CA VAL A 115 -1.46 -3.69 8.37
C VAL A 115 -0.01 -3.87 8.79
N GLY A 116 0.58 -2.88 9.46
CA GLY A 116 1.99 -2.86 9.79
C GLY A 116 2.54 -1.46 10.03
N ARG A 117 3.85 -1.35 10.23
CA ARG A 117 4.57 -0.07 10.31
C ARG A 117 5.71 -0.01 9.31
N ARG A 118 6.00 1.19 8.80
CA ARG A 118 7.17 1.41 7.96
C ARG A 118 8.42 1.53 8.84
N VAL A 119 9.41 0.70 8.56
CA VAL A 119 10.71 0.73 9.23
C VAL A 119 11.78 0.91 8.18
N ALA A 120 12.57 1.95 8.31
CA ALA A 120 13.55 2.29 7.30
C ALA A 120 14.87 1.53 7.59
N PRO A 121 15.38 0.65 6.70
CA PRO A 121 16.55 -0.17 7.01
C PRO A 121 17.80 0.68 7.27
N ASP A 122 18.64 0.28 8.22
CA ASP A 122 19.82 1.06 8.62
C ASP A 122 20.85 1.25 7.51
N TYR A 123 20.90 0.32 6.55
CA TYR A 123 21.87 0.31 5.46
C TYR A 123 21.42 1.10 4.22
N VAL A 124 20.18 1.59 4.18
CA VAL A 124 19.65 2.36 3.03
C VAL A 124 19.72 3.85 3.33
N PRO A 125 20.46 4.65 2.53
CA PRO A 125 20.52 6.10 2.71
C PRO A 125 19.13 6.75 2.59
N ARG A 126 18.93 7.82 3.36
CA ARG A 126 17.74 8.68 3.31
C ARG A 126 18.11 10.14 3.54
N THR A 127 17.38 11.03 2.90
CA THR A 127 17.46 12.48 3.03
C THR A 127 16.87 12.97 4.36
N ASP A 128 16.87 14.29 4.57
CA ASP A 128 16.30 14.93 5.76
C ASP A 128 14.76 14.83 5.86
N TRP A 129 14.09 14.50 4.75
CA TRP A 129 12.64 14.26 4.68
C TRP A 129 12.27 12.77 4.81
N ASP A 130 13.24 11.93 5.17
CA ASP A 130 13.09 10.47 5.37
C ASP A 130 12.77 9.64 4.12
N TRP A 131 12.86 10.24 2.93
CA TRP A 131 12.88 9.58 1.61
C TRP A 131 14.31 9.36 1.12
#